data_AF-A0A841PS93-F1
#
_entry.id   AF-A0A841PS93-F1
#
_cell.length_a   1.000
_cell.length_b   1.000
_cell.length_c   1.000
_cell.angle_alpha   90.00
_cell.angle_beta   90.00
_cell.angle_gamma   90.00
#
_symmetry.space_group_name_H-M   'P 1'
#
loop_
_entity.id
_entity.type
_entity.pdbx_description
1 polymer ?
#
loop_
_entity_poly.entity_id
_entity_poly.type
_entity_poly.pdbx_seq_one_letter_code
_entity_poly.pdbx_strand_id
1 'polypeptide(L)'
;MADIDSGSCRSFVVGTIIVFLGGFVENFFLLLTLILLTVSGCSNANTGSSEWRIVHMQSGMGSINDTASNDKQKFSYDITISGKEATEIQMETMEIVLTDWIKHRQLKSEITNLTFDSESFMVKGCVNFDTKGLSKKEIAEQLPFIKGVYLVTETGDEIFIRT
;
A
#
# COMPACT_ATOMS: atom_id res chain seq x y z
N MET A 1 0.98 28.62 6.51
CA MET A 1 -0.28 27.87 6.63
C MET A 1 0.12 26.48 7.07
N ALA A 2 -0.11 26.19 8.34
CA ALA A 2 0.31 24.96 9.01
C ALA A 2 -0.81 23.93 8.91
N ASP A 3 -0.46 22.64 8.85
CA ASP A 3 -1.20 21.54 9.50
C ASP A 3 -0.29 20.28 9.48
N ILE A 4 0.37 19.96 10.60
CA ILE A 4 -0.01 18.98 11.64
C ILE A 4 0.18 17.52 11.15
N ASP A 5 1.32 16.92 11.54
CA ASP A 5 1.48 15.46 11.60
C ASP A 5 1.52 15.04 13.06
N SER A 6 0.51 14.25 13.46
CA SER A 6 0.32 13.68 14.78
C SER A 6 0.95 12.28 14.82
N GLY A 7 2.22 12.23 15.21
CA GLY A 7 2.95 10.98 15.45
C GLY A 7 3.40 10.90 16.91
N SER A 8 2.50 10.44 17.78
CA SER A 8 2.75 10.19 19.21
C SER A 8 3.85 9.12 19.42
N CYS A 9 5.09 9.55 19.68
CA CYS A 9 6.12 8.73 20.30
C CYS A 9 6.30 9.15 21.77
N ARG A 10 5.67 8.41 22.69
CA ARG A 10 5.89 8.54 24.14
C ARG A 10 7.35 8.16 24.44
N SER A 11 8.21 9.16 24.65
CA SER A 11 9.51 8.94 25.28
C SER A 11 9.33 8.88 26.79
N PHE A 12 9.52 7.70 27.36
CA PHE A 12 9.64 7.51 28.80
C PHE A 12 11.10 7.78 29.17
N VAL A 13 11.41 9.00 29.61
CA VAL A 13 12.74 9.34 30.12
C VAL A 13 12.82 8.85 31.57
N VAL A 14 13.40 7.67 31.79
CA VAL A 14 13.85 7.25 33.12
C VAL A 14 15.15 7.99 33.40
N GLY A 15 15.07 8.99 34.28
CA GLY A 15 16.23 9.74 34.73
C GLY A 15 17.18 8.86 35.54
N THR A 16 18.35 8.56 34.98
CA THR A 16 19.46 7.94 35.71
C THR A 16 20.37 9.06 36.22
N ILE A 17 20.34 9.30 37.54
CA ILE A 17 21.34 10.15 38.22
C ILE A 17 22.60 9.31 38.40
N ILE A 18 23.68 9.68 37.71
CA ILE A 18 25.01 9.08 37.88
C ILE A 18 25.86 10.03 38.71
N VAL A 19 26.22 9.61 39.92
CA VAL A 19 27.11 10.34 40.83
C VAL A 19 28.56 10.08 40.42
N PHE A 20 29.30 11.17 40.18
CA PHE A 20 30.68 11.23 39.70
C PHE A 20 31.70 11.02 40.82
N LEU A 21 32.62 10.05 40.66
CA LEU A 21 33.91 9.97 41.36
C LEU A 21 34.95 9.22 40.49
N GLY A 22 35.93 9.93 39.90
CA GLY A 22 37.21 9.32 39.46
C GLY A 22 37.77 9.79 38.11
N GLY A 23 38.49 10.93 38.12
CA GLY A 23 38.99 11.66 36.95
C GLY A 23 40.15 11.09 36.13
N PHE A 24 40.10 9.81 35.72
CA PHE A 24 41.03 9.31 34.69
C PHE A 24 40.38 8.36 33.68
N VAL A 25 39.23 7.77 34.02
CA VAL A 25 38.42 6.91 33.13
C VAL A 25 37.42 7.73 32.29
N GLU A 26 37.21 8.99 32.67
CA GLU A 26 36.15 9.87 32.14
C GLU A 26 36.35 10.26 30.68
N ASN A 27 37.58 10.49 30.23
CA ASN A 27 37.83 10.91 28.84
C ASN A 27 37.62 9.76 27.83
N PHE A 28 37.88 8.51 28.24
CA PHE A 28 37.69 7.35 27.38
C PHE A 28 36.21 7.00 27.22
N PHE A 29 35.44 7.09 28.31
CA PHE A 29 33.99 6.89 28.29
C PHE A 29 33.26 7.99 27.51
N LEU A 30 33.66 9.26 27.64
CA LEU A 30 33.09 10.35 26.85
C LEU A 30 33.30 10.17 25.34
N LEU A 31 34.49 9.74 24.93
CA LEU A 31 34.80 9.47 23.52
C LEU A 31 33.98 8.29 22.96
N LEU A 32 33.83 7.21 23.74
CA LEU A 32 33.05 6.04 23.36
C LEU A 32 31.55 6.36 23.21
N THR A 33 31.03 7.21 24.09
CA THR A 33 29.62 7.65 24.05
C THR A 33 29.34 8.56 22.84
N LEU A 34 30.32 9.39 22.45
CA LEU A 34 30.22 10.25 21.27
C LEU A 34 30.18 9.45 19.97
N ILE A 35 30.95 8.36 19.87
CA ILE A 35 30.96 7.49 18.68
C ILE A 35 29.63 6.75 18.51
N LEU A 36 29.04 6.25 19.60
CA LEU A 36 27.74 5.55 19.57
C LEU A 36 26.58 6.45 19.09
N LEU A 37 26.66 7.77 19.31
CA LEU A 37 25.65 8.73 18.83
C LEU A 37 25.74 9.04 17.33
N THR A 38 26.84 8.72 16.66
CA THR A 38 27.02 8.99 15.22
C THR A 38 26.51 7.88 14.30
N VAL A 39 26.14 6.71 14.87
CA VAL A 39 25.73 5.54 14.08
C VAL A 39 24.23 5.41 13.89
N SER A 40 23.41 6.34 14.42
CA SER A 40 22.02 6.49 13.98
C SER A 40 21.97 7.21 12.63
N GLY A 41 22.64 6.61 11.64
CA GLY A 41 22.39 6.89 10.24
C GLY A 41 21.05 6.27 9.88
N CYS A 42 19.98 7.08 9.89
CA CYS A 42 18.78 6.76 9.12
C CYS A 42 19.23 6.62 7.67
N SER A 43 19.46 5.38 7.24
CA SER A 43 19.40 5.05 5.83
C SER A 43 17.98 5.36 5.40
N ASN A 44 17.78 6.54 4.82
CA ASN A 44 16.65 6.75 3.94
C ASN A 44 16.91 5.82 2.76
N ALA A 45 16.41 4.59 2.86
CA ALA A 45 16.14 3.77 1.71
C ALA A 45 15.13 4.55 0.87
N ASN A 46 15.65 5.46 0.04
CA ASN A 46 14.89 6.12 -0.98
C ASN A 46 14.64 5.03 -2.03
N THR A 47 13.64 4.20 -1.77
CA THR A 47 13.05 3.30 -2.74
C THR A 47 12.78 4.17 -3.96
N GLY A 48 13.55 3.96 -5.03
CA GLY A 48 13.36 4.68 -6.28
C GLY A 48 11.90 4.54 -6.65
N SER A 49 11.15 5.65 -6.57
CA SER A 49 9.75 5.66 -6.91
C SER A 49 9.69 5.43 -8.41
N SER A 50 9.48 4.18 -8.82
CA SER A 50 9.00 3.87 -10.14
C SER A 50 7.76 4.75 -10.34
N GLU A 51 7.82 5.70 -11.26
CA GLU A 51 6.87 6.83 -11.33
C GLU A 51 5.52 6.43 -11.98
N TRP A 52 5.10 5.20 -11.73
CA TRP A 52 3.81 4.66 -12.15
C TRP A 52 2.72 5.19 -11.24
N ARG A 53 1.66 5.72 -11.84
CA ARG A 53 0.52 6.28 -11.14
C ARG A 53 -0.77 5.84 -11.81
N ILE A 54 -1.82 5.69 -11.01
CA ILE A 54 -3.17 5.49 -11.52
C ILE A 54 -3.65 6.84 -12.06
N VAL A 55 -3.89 6.92 -13.36
CA VAL A 55 -4.38 8.13 -14.04
C VAL A 55 -5.89 8.11 -14.25
N HIS A 56 -6.47 6.92 -14.27
CA HIS A 56 -7.91 6.75 -14.38
C HIS A 56 -8.35 5.52 -13.59
N MET A 57 -9.46 5.66 -12.86
CA MET A 57 -10.10 4.55 -12.18
C MET A 57 -11.61 4.70 -12.30
N GLN A 58 -12.25 3.71 -12.91
CA GLN A 58 -13.70 3.59 -12.97
C GLN A 58 -14.10 2.28 -12.28
N SER A 59 -15.18 2.34 -11.51
CA SER A 59 -15.71 1.15 -10.85
C SER A 59 -17.23 1.14 -10.86
N GLY A 60 -17.80 -0.06 -10.77
CA GLY A 60 -19.24 -0.26 -10.76
C GLY A 60 -19.61 -1.50 -9.95
N MET A 61 -20.79 -1.46 -9.35
CA MET A 61 -21.31 -2.56 -8.53
C MET A 61 -22.66 -3.01 -9.10
N GLY A 62 -22.84 -4.33 -9.21
CA GLY A 62 -24.05 -4.94 -9.77
C GLY A 62 -24.37 -6.28 -9.16
N SER A 63 -25.54 -6.82 -9.52
CA SER A 63 -25.96 -8.16 -9.14
C SER A 63 -25.30 -9.24 -10.00
N ILE A 64 -25.14 -10.44 -9.46
CA ILE A 64 -24.73 -11.62 -10.23
C ILE A 64 -26.01 -12.30 -10.74
N ASN A 65 -26.24 -12.21 -12.06
CA ASN A 65 -27.50 -12.64 -12.70
C ASN A 65 -27.79 -14.14 -12.57
N ASP A 66 -26.79 -14.98 -12.26
CA ASP A 66 -26.93 -16.44 -12.17
C ASP A 66 -27.20 -16.97 -10.76
N THR A 67 -27.50 -16.10 -9.79
CA THR A 67 -27.74 -16.53 -8.41
C THR A 67 -29.14 -16.20 -7.95
N ALA A 68 -29.87 -17.23 -7.48
CA ALA A 68 -31.21 -17.08 -6.89
C ALA A 68 -31.23 -16.20 -5.62
N SER A 69 -30.06 -15.91 -5.04
CA SER A 69 -29.88 -15.06 -3.87
C SER A 69 -29.36 -13.67 -4.26
N ASN A 70 -30.05 -12.61 -3.83
CA ASN A 70 -29.61 -11.21 -3.96
C ASN A 70 -28.41 -10.84 -3.07
N ASP A 71 -27.90 -11.80 -2.31
CA ASP A 71 -26.81 -11.59 -1.35
C ASP A 71 -25.43 -11.56 -2.02
N LYS A 72 -25.34 -11.81 -3.34
CA LYS A 72 -24.07 -11.83 -4.06
C LYS A 72 -23.96 -10.63 -4.99
N GLN A 73 -22.83 -9.94 -4.92
CA GLN A 73 -22.58 -8.75 -5.73
C GLN A 73 -21.28 -8.90 -6.52
N LYS A 74 -21.27 -8.27 -7.68
CA LYS A 74 -20.13 -8.14 -8.58
C LYS A 74 -19.65 -6.71 -8.54
N PHE A 75 -18.41 -6.50 -8.10
CA PHE A 75 -17.69 -5.25 -8.25
C PHE A 75 -16.80 -5.36 -9.48
N SER A 76 -17.01 -4.50 -10.47
CA SER A 76 -16.18 -4.42 -11.67
C SER A 76 -15.33 -3.16 -11.61
N TYR A 77 -14.08 -3.26 -12.05
CA TYR A 77 -13.15 -2.14 -12.08
C TYR A 77 -12.43 -2.04 -13.42
N ASP A 78 -12.06 -0.81 -13.75
CA ASP A 78 -11.25 -0.42 -14.90
C ASP A 78 -10.20 0.59 -14.39
N ILE A 79 -8.94 0.20 -14.43
CA ILE A 79 -7.82 0.99 -13.89
C ILE A 79 -6.83 1.23 -15.01
N THR A 80 -6.51 2.50 -15.28
CA THR A 80 -5.44 2.89 -16.19
C THR A 80 -4.26 3.40 -15.38
N ILE A 81 -3.11 2.77 -15.58
CA ILE A 81 -1.85 3.09 -14.94
C ILE A 81 -0.90 3.64 -16.00
N SER A 82 -0.24 4.75 -15.72
CA SER A 82 0.71 5.40 -16.64
C SER A 82 2.01 5.72 -15.92
N GLY A 83 3.13 5.58 -16.64
CA GLY A 83 4.48 5.87 -16.19
C GLY A 83 5.02 7.09 -16.93
N LYS A 84 5.96 7.82 -16.31
CA LYS A 84 6.57 9.00 -16.94
C LYS A 84 7.49 8.70 -18.11
N GLU A 85 8.01 7.48 -18.20
CA GLU A 85 8.91 7.08 -19.28
C GLU A 85 8.26 5.95 -20.07
N ALA A 86 8.43 5.98 -21.40
CA ALA A 86 8.06 4.91 -22.31
C ALA A 86 9.00 3.71 -22.15
N THR A 87 9.19 3.27 -20.91
CA THR A 87 9.83 2.00 -20.60
C THR A 87 8.76 0.93 -20.76
N GLU A 88 8.91 0.13 -21.80
CA GLU A 88 8.13 -1.08 -22.02
C GLU A 88 8.20 -1.94 -20.75
N ILE A 89 7.13 -1.95 -19.95
CA ILE A 89 7.09 -2.80 -18.76
C ILE A 89 6.96 -4.23 -19.25
N GLN A 90 8.02 -5.00 -19.09
CA GLN A 90 7.94 -6.45 -19.13
C GLN A 90 7.41 -6.92 -17.78
N MET A 91 6.09 -7.10 -17.71
CA MET A 91 5.36 -7.48 -16.50
C MET A 91 5.28 -9.00 -16.42
N GLU A 92 5.80 -9.57 -15.33
CA GLU A 92 5.69 -11.00 -15.07
C GLU A 92 4.36 -11.33 -14.38
N THR A 93 4.03 -10.58 -13.32
CA THR A 93 2.78 -10.78 -12.58
C THR A 93 2.14 -9.47 -12.18
N MET A 94 0.81 -9.49 -12.01
CA MET A 94 0.04 -8.37 -11.52
C MET A 94 -1.14 -8.84 -10.69
N GLU A 95 -1.31 -8.18 -9.55
CA GLU A 95 -2.38 -8.46 -8.61
C GLU A 95 -3.08 -7.17 -8.18
N ILE A 96 -4.41 -7.25 -8.07
CA ILE A 96 -5.20 -6.16 -7.49
C ILE A 96 -5.26 -6.37 -5.98
N VAL A 97 -4.73 -5.40 -5.24
CA VAL A 97 -4.72 -5.43 -3.79
C VAL A 97 -6.05 -4.93 -3.28
N LEU A 98 -6.84 -5.85 -2.74
CA LEU A 98 -8.16 -5.57 -2.19
C LEU A 98 -8.10 -5.14 -0.72
N THR A 99 -9.10 -4.40 -0.26
CA THR A 99 -9.26 -4.14 1.18
C THR A 99 -9.55 -5.43 1.95
N ASP A 100 -9.22 -5.43 3.24
CA ASP A 100 -9.41 -6.63 4.07
C ASP A 100 -10.90 -6.99 4.16
N TRP A 101 -11.76 -5.98 4.17
CA TRP A 101 -13.20 -6.15 4.19
C TRP A 101 -13.72 -6.96 3.00
N ILE A 102 -13.36 -6.59 1.76
CA ILE A 102 -13.83 -7.31 0.58
C ILE A 102 -13.09 -8.65 0.43
N LYS A 103 -11.82 -8.73 0.83
CA LYS A 103 -11.03 -9.97 0.82
C LYS A 103 -11.65 -11.06 1.70
N HIS A 104 -12.16 -10.71 2.89
CA HIS A 104 -12.84 -11.66 3.77
C HIS A 104 -14.18 -12.17 3.24
N ARG A 105 -14.79 -11.44 2.30
CA ARG A 105 -16.09 -11.79 1.70
C ARG A 105 -15.96 -12.23 0.24
N GLN A 106 -14.73 -12.33 -0.27
CA GLN A 106 -14.44 -12.66 -1.65
C GLN A 106 -14.86 -14.09 -1.96
N LEU A 107 -15.65 -14.24 -3.02
CA LEU A 107 -16.03 -15.52 -3.61
C LEU A 107 -15.12 -15.84 -4.81
N LYS A 108 -14.87 -14.85 -5.65
CA LYS A 108 -14.02 -14.95 -6.85
C LYS A 108 -13.43 -13.59 -7.17
N SER A 109 -12.17 -13.57 -7.62
CA SER A 109 -11.55 -12.39 -8.21
C SER A 109 -10.93 -12.81 -9.54
N GLU A 110 -11.12 -12.02 -10.58
CA GLU A 110 -10.54 -12.28 -11.89
C GLU A 110 -10.20 -10.98 -12.61
N ILE A 111 -9.02 -10.96 -13.23
CA ILE A 111 -8.65 -9.97 -14.24
C ILE A 111 -9.25 -10.46 -15.56
N THR A 112 -10.12 -9.66 -16.17
CA THR A 112 -10.85 -10.01 -17.39
C THR A 112 -10.17 -9.47 -18.64
N ASN A 113 -9.43 -8.36 -18.52
CA ASN A 113 -8.68 -7.78 -19.62
C ASN A 113 -7.44 -7.05 -19.08
N LEU A 114 -6.33 -7.22 -19.78
CA LEU A 114 -5.10 -6.49 -19.57
C LEU A 114 -4.64 -6.00 -20.94
N THR A 115 -4.55 -4.68 -21.11
CA THR A 115 -4.11 -4.05 -22.36
C THR A 115 -2.89 -3.20 -22.07
N PHE A 116 -1.83 -3.37 -22.85
CA PHE A 116 -0.61 -2.58 -22.76
C PHE A 116 -0.55 -1.57 -23.90
N ASP A 117 -0.08 -0.38 -23.58
CA ASP A 117 0.27 0.71 -24.49
C ASP A 117 1.70 1.18 -24.14
N SER A 118 2.33 1.97 -25.01
CA SER A 118 3.74 2.35 -24.87
C SER A 118 4.07 3.11 -23.58
N GLU A 119 3.09 3.78 -22.98
CA GLU A 119 3.26 4.63 -21.78
C GLU A 119 2.25 4.31 -20.67
N SER A 120 1.36 3.34 -20.90
CA SER A 120 0.29 3.02 -19.98
C SER A 120 -0.19 1.58 -20.12
N PHE A 121 -0.85 1.06 -19.10
CA PHE A 121 -1.59 -0.18 -19.22
C PHE A 121 -2.93 -0.05 -18.52
N MET A 122 -3.90 -0.79 -19.05
CA MET A 122 -5.27 -0.80 -18.58
C MET A 122 -5.62 -2.18 -18.06
N VAL A 123 -6.14 -2.22 -16.84
CA VAL A 123 -6.54 -3.42 -16.13
C VAL A 123 -8.03 -3.39 -15.93
N LYS A 124 -8.74 -4.38 -16.48
CA LYS A 124 -10.15 -4.61 -16.19
C LYS A 124 -10.30 -5.92 -15.44
N GLY A 125 -11.18 -5.92 -14.47
CA GLY A 125 -11.47 -7.13 -13.73
C GLY A 125 -12.73 -7.01 -12.91
N CYS A 126 -13.01 -8.07 -12.16
CA CYS A 126 -14.12 -8.09 -11.25
C CYS A 126 -13.87 -8.94 -10.02
N VAL A 127 -14.53 -8.55 -8.94
CA VAL A 127 -14.56 -9.26 -7.67
C VAL A 127 -16.02 -9.58 -7.36
N ASN A 128 -16.31 -10.86 -7.19
CA ASN A 128 -17.58 -11.35 -6.68
C ASN A 128 -17.44 -11.56 -5.18
N PHE A 129 -18.36 -11.02 -4.39
CA PHE A 129 -18.32 -11.10 -2.93
C PHE A 129 -19.71 -11.28 -2.31
N ASP A 130 -19.73 -11.80 -1.08
CA ASP A 130 -20.95 -12.08 -0.32
C ASP A 130 -21.33 -10.89 0.59
N THR A 131 -22.52 -10.37 0.36
CA THR A 131 -23.15 -9.25 1.06
C THR A 131 -24.24 -9.67 2.05
N LYS A 132 -24.40 -10.98 2.29
CA LYS A 132 -25.37 -11.50 3.25
C LYS A 132 -25.22 -10.84 4.61
N GLY A 133 -26.35 -10.36 5.13
CA GLY A 133 -26.43 -9.70 6.43
C GLY A 133 -25.95 -8.25 6.44
N LEU A 134 -25.66 -7.65 5.27
CA LEU A 134 -25.26 -6.26 5.17
C LEU A 134 -26.34 -5.42 4.46
N SER A 135 -26.56 -4.23 4.99
CA SER A 135 -27.33 -3.19 4.33
C SER A 135 -26.50 -2.50 3.23
N LYS A 136 -27.19 -1.86 2.28
CA LYS A 136 -26.53 -1.04 1.24
C LYS A 136 -25.67 0.08 1.83
N LYS A 137 -26.05 0.60 3.00
CA LYS A 137 -25.30 1.64 3.72
C LYS A 137 -23.98 1.09 4.24
N GLU A 138 -24.01 -0.06 4.92
CA GLU A 138 -22.79 -0.72 5.43
C GLU A 138 -21.83 -1.09 4.31
N ILE A 139 -22.32 -1.44 3.12
CA ILE A 139 -21.46 -1.71 1.95
C ILE A 139 -20.81 -0.41 1.44
N ALA A 140 -21.57 0.69 1.36
CA ALA A 140 -21.07 1.97 0.86
C ALA A 140 -20.02 2.60 1.79
N GLU A 141 -20.13 2.38 3.10
CA GLU A 141 -19.15 2.86 4.09
C GLU A 141 -17.77 2.16 4.00
N GLN A 142 -17.67 1.09 3.21
CA GLN A 142 -16.44 0.30 3.06
C GLN A 142 -15.68 0.63 1.77
N LEU A 143 -16.17 1.60 0.99
CA LEU A 143 -15.45 2.14 -0.16
C LEU A 143 -14.24 2.97 0.32
N PRO A 144 -13.10 2.92 -0.39
CA PRO A 144 -12.84 2.17 -1.63
C PRO A 144 -12.53 0.68 -1.39
N PHE A 145 -12.92 -0.19 -2.34
CA PHE A 145 -12.69 -1.64 -2.20
C PHE A 145 -11.30 -2.10 -2.66
N ILE A 146 -10.61 -1.31 -3.47
CA ILE A 146 -9.25 -1.56 -3.95
C ILE A 146 -8.30 -0.64 -3.16
N LYS A 147 -7.21 -1.21 -2.64
CA LYS A 147 -6.11 -0.49 -1.97
C LYS A 147 -5.04 -0.02 -2.97
N GLY A 148 -4.83 -0.78 -4.04
CA GLY A 148 -3.79 -0.53 -5.02
C GLY A 148 -3.62 -1.67 -6.01
N VAL A 149 -2.60 -1.53 -6.86
CA VAL A 149 -2.15 -2.54 -7.81
C VAL A 149 -0.72 -2.91 -7.45
N TYR A 150 -0.48 -4.21 -7.31
CA TYR A 150 0.84 -4.79 -7.11
C TYR A 150 1.31 -5.41 -8.41
N LEU A 151 2.54 -5.15 -8.80
CA LEU A 151 3.13 -5.70 -10.01
C LEU A 151 4.56 -6.15 -9.76
N VAL A 152 4.94 -7.24 -10.42
CA VAL A 152 6.31 -7.76 -10.44
C VAL A 152 6.77 -7.74 -11.89
N THR A 153 7.88 -7.07 -12.14
CA THR A 153 8.53 -7.04 -13.46
C THR A 153 9.31 -8.33 -13.72
N GLU A 154 9.64 -8.61 -14.97
CA GLU A 154 10.53 -9.74 -15.32
C GLU A 154 11.94 -9.60 -14.73
N THR A 155 12.35 -8.39 -14.35
CA THR A 155 13.59 -8.13 -13.62
C THR A 155 13.50 -8.48 -12.13
N GLY A 156 12.31 -8.81 -11.64
CA GLY A 156 12.02 -9.08 -10.24
C GLY A 156 11.76 -7.84 -9.39
N ASP A 157 11.54 -6.68 -10.01
CA ASP A 157 11.22 -5.45 -9.29
C ASP A 157 9.76 -5.47 -8.84
N GLU A 158 9.54 -5.27 -7.55
CA GLU A 158 8.22 -5.22 -6.93
C GLU A 158 7.74 -3.78 -6.84
N ILE A 159 6.61 -3.47 -7.47
CA ILE A 159 6.04 -2.12 -7.50
C ILE A 159 4.62 -2.16 -6.96
N PHE A 160 4.34 -1.31 -5.96
CA PHE A 160 3.01 -1.12 -5.41
C PHE A 160 2.49 0.29 -5.74
N ILE A 161 1.39 0.35 -6.48
CA ILE A 161 0.75 1.59 -6.91
C ILE A 161 -0.54 1.75 -6.10
N ARG A 162 -0.59 2.77 -5.24
CA ARG A 162 -1.75 3.04 -4.39
C ARG A 162 -2.84 3.77 -5.16
N THR A 163 -4.10 3.39 -4.92
CA THR A 163 -5.31 4.10 -5.38
C THR A 163 -5.60 5.33 -4.54
#